data_AF-A0AAD2SX53-F1
#
_entry.id   AF-A0AAD2SX53-F1
#
_cell.length_a   1.000
_cell.length_b   1.000
_cell.length_c   1.000
_cell.angle_alpha   90.00
_cell.angle_beta   90.00
_cell.angle_gamma   90.00
#
_symmetry.space_group_name_H-M   'P 1'
#
loop_
_entity.id
_entity.type
_entity.pdbx_description
1 polymer ?
#
loop_
_entity_poly.entity_id
_entity_poly.type
_entity_poly.pdbx_seq_one_letter_code
_entity_poly.pdbx_strand_id
1 'polypeptide(L)'
;MEAHEEAVKKNPLDAFIDFQPFLGPLAAAGIIKGVVAILTAILGWTAKNNGVALVLTAAGDGFFQFLPIMIALNAARKFKMNDFTALAIAAALVYPNLEATMTALGKVGAVNFFSIPLILPTGDYLSTVIPAILVVWAASHIEKFMKKITPDFVKVFMVPFVTLILQYL
;
A
#
# COMPACT_ATOMS: atom_id res chain seq x y z
N MET A 1 22.65 -12.97 -31.45
CA MET A 1 21.97 -11.78 -31.97
C MET A 1 21.39 -11.09 -30.76
N GLU A 2 22.18 -10.18 -30.19
CA GLU A 2 21.81 -9.38 -29.03
C GLU A 2 20.69 -8.44 -29.47
N ALA A 3 19.46 -8.74 -29.04
CA ALA A 3 18.38 -7.78 -29.17
C ALA A 3 18.67 -6.67 -28.17
N HIS A 4 19.07 -5.52 -28.71
CA HIS A 4 19.15 -4.25 -28.02
C HIS A 4 17.88 -4.05 -27.19
N GLU A 5 18.01 -4.16 -25.87
CA GLU A 5 17.03 -3.66 -24.92
C GLU A 5 17.05 -2.14 -25.07
N GLU A 6 16.15 -1.60 -25.89
CA GLU A 6 15.95 -0.17 -26.02
C GLU A 6 15.70 0.39 -24.63
N ALA A 7 16.63 1.22 -24.15
CA ALA A 7 16.50 1.95 -22.91
C ALA A 7 15.30 2.90 -23.03
N VAL A 8 14.13 2.40 -22.66
CA VAL A 8 12.90 3.19 -22.53
C VAL A 8 13.25 4.37 -21.63
N LYS A 9 13.18 5.57 -22.21
CA LYS A 9 13.47 6.83 -21.55
C LYS A 9 12.48 6.97 -20.39
N LYS A 10 12.86 6.53 -19.18
CA LYS A 10 11.99 6.52 -18.01
C LYS A 10 11.45 7.93 -17.79
N ASN A 11 10.14 8.12 -18.00
CA ASN A 11 9.50 9.36 -17.59
C ASN A 11 9.77 9.57 -16.10
N PRO A 12 9.85 10.81 -15.61
CA PRO A 12 9.99 11.07 -14.18
C PRO A 12 8.88 10.40 -13.36
N LEU A 13 7.70 10.20 -13.95
CA LEU A 13 6.58 9.45 -13.38
C LEU A 13 6.81 7.92 -13.37
N ASP A 14 7.34 7.33 -14.44
CA ASP A 14 7.70 5.90 -14.49
C ASP A 14 8.88 5.59 -13.55
N ALA A 15 9.75 6.58 -13.33
CA ALA A 15 10.73 6.50 -12.27
C ALA A 15 10.03 6.56 -10.90
N PHE A 16 9.01 7.38 -10.69
CA PHE A 16 8.28 7.57 -9.42
C PHE A 16 7.40 6.39 -9.04
N ILE A 17 6.83 5.69 -10.02
CA ILE A 17 5.91 4.59 -9.80
C ILE A 17 6.36 3.38 -10.62
N ASP A 18 7.23 2.57 -10.02
CA ASP A 18 7.68 1.33 -10.66
C ASP A 18 6.67 0.20 -10.38
N PHE A 19 5.76 0.01 -11.33
CA PHE A 19 4.75 -1.05 -11.32
C PHE A 19 5.30 -2.41 -11.76
N GLN A 20 6.51 -2.48 -12.34
CA GLN A 20 7.04 -3.71 -12.93
C GLN A 20 7.14 -4.88 -11.94
N PRO A 21 7.56 -4.70 -10.68
CA PRO A 21 7.76 -5.82 -9.76
C PRO A 21 6.50 -6.60 -9.39
N PHE A 22 5.31 -6.02 -9.56
CA PHE A 22 4.05 -6.66 -9.19
C PHE A 22 3.04 -6.77 -10.35
N LEU A 23 3.45 -6.44 -11.58
CA LEU A 23 2.60 -6.53 -12.77
C LEU A 23 2.16 -7.97 -13.08
N GLY A 24 3.07 -8.94 -12.97
CA GLY A 24 2.76 -10.36 -13.19
C GLY A 24 1.71 -10.89 -12.19
N PRO A 25 1.93 -10.73 -10.87
CA PRO A 25 0.93 -11.05 -9.86
C PRO A 25 -0.40 -10.30 -10.04
N LEU A 26 -0.38 -9.02 -10.43
CA LEU A 26 -1.59 -8.23 -10.74
C LEU A 26 -2.39 -8.84 -11.91
N ALA A 27 -1.70 -9.24 -12.98
CA ALA A 27 -2.33 -9.90 -14.13
C ALA A 27 -2.96 -11.24 -13.72
N ALA A 28 -2.26 -12.06 -12.93
CA ALA A 28 -2.79 -13.33 -12.43
C ALA A 28 -4.05 -13.12 -11.57
N ALA A 29 -4.06 -12.13 -10.67
CA ALA A 29 -5.21 -11.79 -9.86
C ALA A 29 -6.42 -11.35 -10.72
N GLY A 30 -6.17 -10.56 -11.77
CA GLY A 30 -7.20 -10.18 -12.75
C GLY A 30 -7.78 -11.38 -13.50
N ILE A 31 -6.94 -12.32 -13.93
CA ILE A 31 -7.38 -13.56 -14.59
C ILE A 31 -8.25 -14.40 -13.65
N ILE A 32 -7.85 -14.57 -12.39
CA ILE A 32 -8.64 -15.30 -11.38
C ILE A 32 -10.01 -14.67 -11.19
N LYS A 33 -10.09 -13.33 -11.11
CA LYS A 33 -11.39 -12.62 -11.05
C LYS A 33 -12.26 -12.88 -12.28
N GLY A 34 -11.67 -12.90 -13.47
CA GLY A 34 -12.38 -13.27 -14.70
C GLY A 34 -12.93 -14.70 -14.66
N VAL A 35 -12.14 -15.66 -14.16
CA VAL A 35 -12.59 -17.05 -13.98
C VAL A 35 -13.74 -17.13 -12.97
N VAL A 36 -13.64 -16.44 -11.83
CA VAL A 36 -14.74 -16.38 -10.84
C VAL A 36 -16.01 -15.80 -11.45
N ALA A 37 -15.90 -14.75 -12.26
CA ALA A 37 -17.06 -14.15 -12.93
C ALA A 37 -17.75 -15.14 -13.88
N ILE A 38 -16.98 -15.92 -14.64
CA ILE A 38 -17.51 -16.96 -15.54
C ILE A 38 -18.19 -18.08 -14.72
N LEU A 39 -17.54 -18.58 -13.66
CA LEU A 39 -18.12 -19.61 -12.78
C LEU A 39 -19.41 -19.14 -12.12
N THR A 40 -19.46 -17.86 -11.73
CA THR A 40 -20.67 -17.24 -11.18
C THR A 40 -21.77 -17.19 -12.23
N ALA A 41 -21.46 -16.75 -13.45
CA ALA A 41 -22.44 -16.60 -14.53
C ALA A 41 -23.02 -17.93 -15.02
N ILE A 42 -22.20 -18.98 -15.10
CA ILE A 42 -22.62 -20.28 -15.66
C ILE A 42 -23.21 -21.20 -14.59
N LEU A 43 -22.56 -21.28 -13.42
CA LEU A 43 -22.90 -22.28 -12.38
C LEU A 43 -23.63 -21.67 -11.18
N GLY A 44 -23.78 -20.35 -11.13
CA GLY A 44 -24.32 -19.66 -9.95
C GLY A 44 -23.42 -19.77 -8.71
N TRP A 45 -22.15 -20.13 -8.89
CA TRP A 45 -21.20 -20.31 -7.79
C TRP A 45 -20.74 -18.94 -7.28
N THR A 46 -20.89 -18.74 -5.98
CA THR A 46 -20.50 -17.51 -5.29
C THR A 46 -19.75 -17.87 -4.01
N ALA A 47 -19.01 -16.91 -3.47
CA ALA A 47 -18.32 -17.06 -2.18
C ALA A 47 -19.26 -17.45 -1.02
N LYS A 48 -20.58 -17.23 -1.15
CA LYS A 48 -21.58 -17.54 -0.12
C LYS A 48 -22.12 -18.97 -0.18
N ASN A 49 -22.03 -19.63 -1.33
CA ASN A 49 -22.65 -20.94 -1.56
C ASN A 49 -21.65 -22.03 -2.01
N ASN A 50 -20.41 -21.67 -2.32
CA ASN A 50 -19.41 -22.61 -2.82
C ASN A 50 -18.00 -22.28 -2.29
N GLY A 51 -17.31 -23.26 -1.69
CA GLY A 51 -15.98 -23.09 -1.12
C GLY A 51 -14.88 -22.82 -2.15
N VAL A 52 -14.98 -23.38 -3.36
CA VAL A 52 -14.03 -23.10 -4.45
C VAL A 52 -14.17 -21.66 -4.92
N ALA A 53 -15.41 -21.19 -5.09
CA ALA A 53 -15.66 -19.78 -5.42
C ALA A 53 -15.14 -18.85 -4.32
N LEU A 54 -15.31 -19.19 -3.04
CA LEU A 54 -14.76 -18.41 -1.94
C LEU A 54 -13.22 -18.29 -2.02
N VAL A 55 -12.50 -19.40 -2.20
CA VAL A 55 -11.03 -19.40 -2.26
C VAL A 55 -10.53 -18.62 -3.48
N LEU A 56 -11.16 -18.79 -4.65
CA LEU A 56 -10.80 -18.06 -5.86
C LEU A 56 -11.09 -16.57 -5.75
N THR A 57 -12.25 -16.19 -5.18
CA THR A 57 -12.57 -14.79 -4.88
C THR A 57 -11.54 -14.20 -3.94
N ALA A 58 -11.17 -14.90 -2.86
CA ALA A 58 -10.14 -14.43 -1.94
C ALA A 58 -8.76 -14.27 -2.60
N ALA A 59 -8.36 -15.21 -3.47
CA ALA A 59 -7.10 -15.12 -4.21
C ALA A 59 -7.07 -13.95 -5.19
N GLY A 60 -8.19 -13.67 -5.86
CA GLY A 60 -8.35 -12.51 -6.72
C GLY A 60 -8.37 -11.21 -5.91
N ASP A 61 -9.34 -11.04 -5.01
CA ASP A 61 -9.57 -9.82 -4.25
C ASP A 61 -8.42 -9.46 -3.30
N GLY A 62 -7.79 -10.45 -2.66
CA GLY A 62 -6.71 -10.22 -1.70
C GLY A 62 -5.55 -9.45 -2.31
N PHE A 63 -5.15 -9.79 -3.55
CA PHE A 63 -4.07 -9.06 -4.22
C PHE A 63 -4.41 -7.58 -4.44
N PHE A 64 -5.65 -7.30 -4.88
CA PHE A 64 -6.09 -5.92 -5.06
C PHE A 64 -6.18 -5.21 -3.70
N GLN A 65 -6.79 -5.83 -2.70
CA GLN A 65 -6.93 -5.24 -1.36
C GLN A 65 -5.58 -4.83 -0.74
N PHE A 66 -4.51 -5.59 -0.98
CA PHE A 66 -3.18 -5.35 -0.41
C PHE A 66 -2.18 -4.68 -1.37
N LEU A 67 -2.64 -4.17 -2.51
CA LEU A 67 -1.75 -3.47 -3.44
C LEU A 67 -1.07 -2.22 -2.87
N PRO A 68 -1.70 -1.40 -1.99
CA PRO A 68 -0.99 -0.30 -1.34
C PRO A 68 0.28 -0.77 -0.63
N ILE A 69 0.29 -2.00 -0.08
CA ILE A 69 1.47 -2.61 0.56
C ILE A 69 2.55 -2.94 -0.48
N MET A 70 2.17 -3.54 -1.61
CA MET A 70 3.11 -3.88 -2.70
C MET A 70 3.80 -2.62 -3.24
N ILE A 71 3.02 -1.55 -3.42
CA ILE A 71 3.51 -0.27 -3.94
C ILE A 71 4.40 0.43 -2.92
N ALA A 72 4.00 0.44 -1.66
CA ALA A 72 4.79 1.00 -0.57
C ALA A 72 6.17 0.33 -0.48
N LEU A 73 6.26 -0.99 -0.65
CA LEU A 73 7.53 -1.70 -0.66
C LEU A 73 8.45 -1.25 -1.80
N ASN A 74 7.92 -1.11 -3.02
CA ASN A 74 8.70 -0.59 -4.14
C ASN A 74 9.15 0.86 -3.92
N ALA A 75 8.24 1.70 -3.40
CA ALA A 75 8.55 3.08 -3.04
C ALA A 75 9.64 3.14 -1.97
N ALA A 76 9.60 2.28 -0.95
CA ALA A 76 10.60 2.22 0.11
C ALA A 76 12.00 1.95 -0.43
N ARG A 77 12.12 0.95 -1.31
CA ARG A 77 13.38 0.61 -1.98
C ARG A 77 13.91 1.77 -2.80
N LYS A 78 13.02 2.46 -3.53
CA LYS A 78 13.39 3.65 -4.30
C LYS A 78 13.88 4.79 -3.42
N PHE A 79 13.19 5.06 -2.32
CA PHE A 79 13.54 6.13 -1.39
C PHE A 79 14.64 5.74 -0.39
N LYS A 80 15.14 4.50 -0.46
CA LYS A 80 16.16 3.93 0.45
C LYS A 80 15.72 3.97 1.92
N MET A 81 14.43 3.72 2.14
CA MET A 81 13.80 3.56 3.44
C MET A 81 13.91 2.10 3.90
N ASN A 82 13.75 1.82 5.19
CA ASN A 82 13.67 0.44 5.66
C ASN A 82 12.37 -0.23 5.15
N ASP A 83 12.52 -1.34 4.40
CA ASP A 83 11.40 -2.09 3.82
C ASP A 83 10.34 -2.49 4.86
N PHE A 84 10.74 -2.98 6.04
CA PHE A 84 9.79 -3.39 7.10
C PHE A 84 9.04 -2.20 7.72
N THR A 85 9.70 -1.05 7.85
CA THR A 85 9.05 0.18 8.34
C THR A 85 8.02 0.68 7.34
N ALA A 86 8.34 0.65 6.04
CA ALA A 86 7.40 1.00 4.99
C ALA A 86 6.23 0.02 4.86
N LEU A 87 6.47 -1.29 5.05
CA LEU A 87 5.40 -2.29 5.12
C LEU A 87 4.48 -2.04 6.31
N ALA A 88 5.02 -1.69 7.48
CA ALA A 88 4.24 -1.35 8.66
C ALA A 88 3.38 -0.09 8.43
N ILE A 89 3.93 0.94 7.77
CA ILE A 89 3.21 2.14 7.32
C ILE A 89 2.04 1.76 6.41
N ALA A 90 2.31 0.96 5.38
CA ALA A 90 1.28 0.58 4.41
C ALA A 90 0.19 -0.31 5.02
N ALA A 91 0.58 -1.23 5.91
CA ALA A 91 -0.36 -2.05 6.67
C ALA A 91 -1.26 -1.20 7.57
N ALA A 92 -0.71 -0.15 8.17
CA ALA A 92 -1.47 0.80 8.99
C ALA A 92 -2.44 1.65 8.15
N LEU A 93 -2.09 1.96 6.89
CA LEU A 93 -3.00 2.65 5.95
C LEU A 93 -4.18 1.78 5.51
N VAL A 94 -3.97 0.46 5.33
CA VAL A 94 -5.02 -0.48 4.94
C VAL A 94 -5.69 -1.17 6.15
N TYR A 95 -5.52 -0.62 7.35
CA TYR A 95 -6.10 -1.17 8.56
C TYR A 95 -7.63 -1.29 8.42
N PRO A 96 -8.23 -2.47 8.71
CA PRO A 96 -9.65 -2.67 8.55
C PRO A 96 -10.48 -1.64 9.31
N ASN A 97 -11.52 -1.11 8.66
CA ASN A 97 -12.43 -0.11 9.22
C ASN A 97 -11.78 1.26 9.56
N LEU A 98 -10.53 1.52 9.15
CA LEU A 98 -9.87 2.80 9.40
C LEU A 98 -10.66 3.97 8.80
N GLU A 99 -11.00 3.88 7.51
CA GLU A 99 -11.76 4.93 6.81
C GLU A 99 -13.13 5.19 7.46
N ALA A 100 -13.88 4.12 7.75
CA ALA A 100 -15.20 4.23 8.35
C ALA A 100 -15.15 4.86 9.75
N THR A 101 -14.17 4.43 10.57
CA THR A 101 -13.99 4.94 11.93
C THR A 101 -13.54 6.40 11.91
N MET A 102 -12.59 6.74 11.04
CA MET A 102 -12.06 8.10 10.93
C MET A 102 -13.09 9.07 10.35
N THR A 103 -13.93 8.63 9.41
CA THR A 103 -15.07 9.42 8.94
C THR A 103 -16.08 9.68 10.07
N ALA A 104 -16.36 8.68 10.90
CA ALA A 104 -17.25 8.84 12.05
C ALA A 104 -16.67 9.79 13.10
N LEU A 105 -15.38 9.66 13.41
CA LEU A 105 -14.67 10.56 14.33
C LEU A 105 -14.55 11.98 13.76
N GLY A 106 -14.44 12.13 12.43
CA GLY A 106 -14.34 13.41 11.75
C GLY A 106 -15.63 14.23 11.89
N LYS A 107 -16.78 13.56 11.86
CA LYS A 107 -18.10 14.18 12.10
C LYS A 107 -18.24 14.77 13.50
N VAL A 108 -17.51 14.24 14.49
CA VAL A 108 -17.50 14.73 15.88
C VAL A 108 -16.25 15.56 16.20
N GLY A 109 -15.44 15.92 15.19
CA GLY A 109 -14.24 16.76 15.36
C GLY A 109 -13.10 16.07 16.11
N ALA A 110 -13.12 14.74 16.23
CA ALA A 110 -12.17 13.94 17.01
C ALA A 110 -11.01 13.36 16.18
N VAL A 111 -10.71 13.95 15.01
CA VAL A 111 -9.64 13.52 14.08
C VAL A 111 -8.44 14.46 14.19
N ASN A 112 -8.01 14.71 15.42
CA ASN A 112 -6.92 15.63 15.72
C ASN A 112 -5.90 14.94 16.63
N PHE A 113 -4.63 14.96 16.24
CA PHE A 113 -3.52 14.60 17.11
C PHE A 113 -2.91 15.88 17.68
N PHE A 114 -3.18 16.20 18.95
CA PHE A 114 -2.67 17.43 19.60
C PHE A 114 -2.93 18.71 18.75
N SER A 115 -4.16 18.88 18.26
CA SER A 115 -4.59 19.99 17.37
C SER A 115 -4.03 19.97 15.94
N ILE A 116 -3.31 18.93 15.54
CA ILE A 116 -2.89 18.69 14.15
C ILE A 116 -3.94 17.78 13.49
N PRO A 117 -4.54 18.17 12.35
CA PRO A 117 -5.51 17.35 11.66
C PRO A 117 -4.84 16.11 11.06
N LEU A 118 -5.37 14.93 11.36
CA LEU A 118 -4.89 13.67 10.78
C LEU A 118 -5.42 13.54 9.35
N ILE A 119 -4.52 13.58 8.37
CA ILE A 119 -4.89 13.47 6.95
C ILE A 119 -4.78 12.00 6.55
N LEU A 120 -5.92 11.39 6.23
CA LEU A 120 -5.94 10.06 5.65
C LEU A 120 -6.31 10.09 4.18
N PRO A 121 -5.68 9.25 3.36
CA PRO A 121 -6.19 8.98 2.03
C PRO A 121 -7.49 8.18 2.12
N THR A 122 -8.59 8.89 1.90
CA THR A 122 -9.92 8.30 1.72
C THR A 122 -10.06 7.83 0.28
N GLY A 123 -10.47 6.58 0.05
CA GLY A 123 -10.87 6.13 -1.28
C GLY A 123 -10.60 4.67 -1.60
N ASP A 124 -11.11 4.29 -2.78
CA ASP A 124 -11.01 2.96 -3.36
C ASP A 124 -9.57 2.55 -3.71
N TYR A 125 -9.37 1.29 -4.06
CA TYR A 125 -8.08 0.66 -4.44
C TYR A 125 -7.11 1.54 -5.26
N LEU A 126 -7.57 2.27 -6.28
CA LEU A 126 -6.73 3.16 -7.10
C LEU A 126 -6.43 4.50 -6.41
N SER A 127 -7.38 5.00 -5.61
CA SER A 127 -7.23 6.22 -4.84
C SER A 127 -6.26 6.08 -3.68
N THR A 128 -5.89 4.85 -3.28
CA THR A 128 -4.91 4.57 -2.23
C THR A 128 -3.48 4.35 -2.73
N VAL A 129 -3.29 4.15 -4.05
CA VAL A 129 -1.97 3.96 -4.67
C VAL A 129 -1.08 5.18 -4.52
N ILE A 130 -1.53 6.33 -5.03
CA ILE A 130 -0.76 7.57 -5.00
C ILE A 130 -0.46 7.99 -3.55
N PRO A 131 -1.44 7.97 -2.63
CA PRO A 131 -1.17 8.27 -1.24
C PRO A 131 -0.19 7.33 -0.56
N ALA A 132 -0.22 6.02 -0.81
CA ALA A 132 0.75 5.10 -0.24
C ALA A 132 2.20 5.49 -0.61
N ILE A 133 2.41 5.89 -1.87
CA ILE A 133 3.72 6.38 -2.33
C ILE A 133 4.10 7.69 -1.63
N LEU A 134 3.17 8.63 -1.50
CA LEU A 134 3.42 9.92 -0.86
C LEU A 134 3.73 9.78 0.62
N VAL A 135 2.99 8.92 1.34
CA VAL A 135 3.24 8.64 2.77
C VAL A 135 4.60 7.99 2.94
N VAL A 136 4.96 7.00 2.13
CA VAL A 136 6.31 6.38 2.18
C VAL A 136 7.40 7.38 1.80
N TRP A 137 7.14 8.27 0.84
CA TRP A 137 8.07 9.33 0.47
C TRP A 137 8.32 10.29 1.65
N ALA A 138 7.27 10.79 2.30
CA ALA A 138 7.38 11.66 3.47
C ALA A 138 8.06 10.93 4.64
N ALA A 139 7.63 9.71 4.93
CA ALA A 139 8.21 8.85 5.95
C ALA A 139 9.69 8.56 5.70
N SER A 140 10.13 8.43 4.45
CA SER A 140 11.55 8.23 4.13
C SER A 140 12.43 9.43 4.50
N HIS A 141 11.88 10.65 4.44
CA HIS A 141 12.59 11.86 4.88
C HIS A 141 12.67 11.92 6.40
N ILE A 142 11.57 11.60 7.08
CA ILE A 142 11.49 11.49 8.53
C ILE A 142 12.48 10.42 9.03
N GLU A 143 12.50 9.23 8.43
CA GLU A 143 13.38 8.14 8.83
C GLU A 143 14.86 8.54 8.71
N LYS A 144 15.24 9.21 7.61
CA LYS A 144 16.61 9.71 7.41
C LYS A 144 17.01 10.77 8.43
N PHE A 145 16.11 11.68 8.75
CA PHE A 145 16.33 12.70 9.78
C PHE A 145 16.48 12.05 11.16
N MET A 146 15.57 11.14 11.52
CA MET A 146 15.59 10.41 12.80
C MET A 146 16.86 9.57 12.96
N LYS A 147 17.35 8.93 11.88
CA LYS A 147 18.63 8.21 11.89
C LYS A 147 19.83 9.10 12.20
N LYS A 148 19.77 10.41 11.89
CA LYS A 148 20.87 11.35 12.17
C LYS A 148 20.91 11.80 13.62
N ILE A 149 19.75 11.97 14.25
CA ILE A 149 19.65 12.47 15.64
C ILE A 149 19.71 11.35 16.69
N THR A 150 19.35 10.13 16.31
CA THR A 150 19.16 9.02 17.25
C THR A 150 20.47 8.27 17.53
N PRO A 151 20.87 8.04 18.79
CA PRO A 151 22.02 7.22 19.15
C PRO A 151 21.90 5.78 18.65
N ASP A 152 23.02 5.16 18.26
CA ASP A 152 23.02 3.87 17.55
C ASP A 152 22.37 2.71 18.34
N PHE A 153 22.50 2.68 19.66
CA PHE A 153 21.95 1.62 20.51
C PHE A 153 20.42 1.64 20.64
N VAL A 154 19.76 2.78 20.35
CA VAL A 154 18.28 2.88 20.33
C VAL A 154 17.69 3.00 18.93
N LYS A 155 18.53 3.14 17.91
CA LYS A 155 18.14 3.42 16.52
C LYS A 155 17.20 2.36 15.93
N VAL A 156 17.39 1.09 16.31
CA VAL A 156 16.59 -0.05 15.81
C VAL A 156 15.10 0.08 16.09
N PHE A 157 14.72 0.61 17.25
CA PHE A 157 13.30 0.73 17.64
C PHE A 157 12.79 2.17 17.56
N MET A 158 13.62 3.15 17.90
CA MET A 158 13.20 4.55 17.99
C MET A 158 12.91 5.15 16.61
N VAL A 159 13.72 4.79 15.61
CA VAL A 159 13.53 5.33 14.25
C VAL A 159 12.22 4.84 13.63
N PRO A 160 11.90 3.52 13.59
CA PRO A 160 10.59 3.07 13.12
C PRO A 160 9.42 3.60 13.95
N PHE A 161 9.57 3.68 15.28
CA PHE A 161 8.54 4.19 16.17
C PHE A 161 8.10 5.62 15.82
N VAL A 162 9.07 6.55 15.72
CA VAL A 162 8.76 7.95 15.40
C VAL A 162 8.24 8.08 13.97
N THR A 163 8.80 7.32 13.02
CA THR A 163 8.36 7.35 11.62
C THR A 163 6.90 6.90 11.47
N LEU A 164 6.48 5.88 12.22
CA LEU A 164 5.10 5.39 12.21
C LEU A 164 4.09 6.35 12.85
N ILE A 165 4.51 7.18 13.80
CA ILE A 165 3.64 8.20 14.41
C ILE A 165 3.50 9.39 13.48
N LEU A 166 4.63 9.88 12.97
CA LEU A 166 4.67 11.10 12.17
C LEU A 166 4.08 10.91 10.75
N GLN A 167 3.87 9.67 10.29
CA GLN A 167 3.26 9.43 8.97
C GLN A 167 1.83 9.98 8.82
N TYR A 168 1.13 10.21 9.94
CA TYR A 168 -0.27 10.67 9.95
C TYR A 168 -0.40 12.19 10.12
N LEU A 169 0.73 12.88 10.36
CA LEU A 169 0.82 14.33 10.52
C LEU A 169 1.22 14.99 9.20
#